data_AF-V5V640-F1
#
_entry.id   AF-V5V640-F1
#
_cell.length_a   1.000
_cell.length_b   1.000
_cell.length_c   1.000
_cell.angle_alpha   90.00
_cell.angle_beta   90.00
_cell.angle_gamma   90.00
#
_symmetry.space_group_name_H-M   'P 1'
#
loop_
_entity.id
_entity.type
_entity.pdbx_description
1 polymer ?
#
loop_
_entity_poly.entity_id
_entity_poly.type
_entity_poly.pdbx_seq_one_letter_code
_entity_poly.pdbx_strand_id
1 'polypeptide(L)'
;MTTDLFDSGAGRILIVDDTPENVEVLTTLLQLEGYDVRGAISGQMALMGIEAEPPDVILLDIMMPDMNGYEVCQTLKENPKTKHIPIIFISALDDVFDKVKAFEIGGADYITKPFQQAEVLARVKNQLTIALLQRKLRQKNALLQKQNQQLQEIAEERRELVASLQAAQEQYRQMFEEAVVGIYQSSPEGVYFKVNNALARIYGYADAEDWLADIEHHNQRPYVDDSSWQKFQQQIQTRGVVRNLVSKVYRADQTITTICECARPVKSEDGQLLYYEGFVFEVPTRNP
;
A
#
# COMPACT_ATOMS: atom_id res chain seq x y z
N MET A 1 3.98 33.72 16.32
CA MET A 1 4.52 33.93 14.96
C MET A 1 3.69 33.08 14.03
N THR A 2 2.68 33.69 13.44
CA THR A 2 1.75 33.09 12.48
C THR A 2 2.52 32.91 11.18
N THR A 3 2.79 31.67 10.80
CA THR A 3 3.45 31.32 9.55
C THR A 3 2.56 31.76 8.41
N ASP A 4 2.99 32.77 7.66
CA ASP A 4 2.26 33.31 6.51
C ASP A 4 1.99 32.20 5.49
N LEU A 5 0.71 32.03 5.16
CA LEU A 5 0.21 31.05 4.18
C LEU A 5 0.61 31.38 2.72
N PHE A 6 1.43 32.41 2.51
CA PHE A 6 1.89 32.92 1.22
C PHE A 6 3.42 32.86 1.15
N ASP A 7 4.00 31.68 1.32
CA ASP A 7 5.37 31.46 0.87
C ASP A 7 5.34 30.63 -0.41
N SER A 8 6.13 31.05 -1.41
CA SER A 8 6.33 30.51 -2.78
C SER A 8 5.34 30.86 -3.91
N GLY A 9 4.99 32.15 -4.06
CA GLY A 9 4.48 32.71 -5.33
C GLY A 9 3.42 33.79 -5.12
N ALA A 10 3.75 35.04 -5.48
CA ALA A 10 2.79 36.13 -5.61
C ALA A 10 1.57 35.64 -6.41
N GLY A 11 0.38 35.62 -5.81
CA GLY A 11 -0.83 35.19 -6.51
C GLY A 11 -1.03 36.03 -7.77
N ARG A 12 -1.32 35.40 -8.91
CA ARG A 12 -1.50 36.10 -10.18
C ARG A 12 -2.92 36.61 -10.31
N ILE A 13 -3.07 37.91 -10.46
CA ILE A 13 -4.37 38.58 -10.52
C ILE A 13 -4.53 39.23 -11.89
N LEU A 14 -5.69 39.01 -12.51
CA LEU A 14 -6.09 39.76 -13.69
C LEU A 14 -7.19 40.75 -13.31
N ILE A 15 -6.97 42.02 -13.62
CA ILE A 15 -7.98 43.07 -13.51
C ILE A 15 -8.54 43.34 -14.90
N VAL A 16 -9.86 43.37 -15.01
CA VAL A 16 -10.58 43.62 -16.26
C VAL A 16 -11.57 44.75 -16.01
N ASP A 17 -11.30 45.92 -16.57
CA ASP A 17 -12.13 47.13 -16.42
C ASP A 17 -11.86 48.02 -17.64
N ASP A 18 -12.89 48.55 -18.27
CA ASP A 18 -12.77 49.36 -19.49
C ASP A 18 -12.19 50.75 -19.24
N THR A 19 -12.18 51.18 -17.97
CA THR A 19 -11.64 52.47 -17.53
C THR A 19 -10.17 52.29 -17.09
N PRO A 20 -9.18 52.82 -17.84
CA PRO A 20 -7.75 52.61 -17.54
C PRO A 20 -7.35 53.05 -16.13
N GLU A 21 -7.96 54.11 -15.60
CA GLU A 21 -7.69 54.61 -14.25
C GLU A 21 -8.07 53.59 -13.17
N ASN A 22 -9.18 52.85 -13.34
CA ASN A 22 -9.59 51.80 -12.40
C ASN A 22 -8.57 50.65 -12.39
N VAL A 23 -8.11 50.25 -13.58
CA VAL A 23 -7.07 49.23 -13.75
C VAL A 23 -5.78 49.66 -13.06
N GLU A 24 -5.33 50.89 -13.26
CA GLU A 24 -4.09 51.42 -12.67
C GLU A 24 -4.15 51.47 -11.14
N VAL A 25 -5.26 51.95 -10.58
CA VAL A 25 -5.47 52.04 -9.12
C VAL A 25 -5.44 50.65 -8.46
N LEU A 26 -6.19 49.69 -9.01
CA LEU A 26 -6.23 48.32 -8.48
C LEU A 26 -4.91 47.59 -8.68
N THR A 27 -4.23 47.83 -9.81
CA THR A 27 -2.90 47.25 -10.09
C THR A 27 -1.90 47.71 -9.07
N THR A 28 -1.81 49.02 -8.83
CA THR A 28 -0.90 49.61 -7.84
C THR A 28 -1.17 49.07 -6.44
N LEU A 29 -2.45 49.04 -6.03
CA LEU A 29 -2.86 48.52 -4.72
C LEU A 29 -2.40 47.07 -4.50
N LEU A 30 -2.65 46.19 -5.47
CA LEU A 30 -2.36 44.77 -5.32
C LEU A 30 -0.87 44.45 -5.49
N GLN A 31 -0.15 45.19 -6.33
CA GLN A 31 1.31 45.05 -6.45
C GLN A 31 2.05 45.47 -5.17
N LEU A 32 1.54 46.48 -4.44
CA LEU A 32 2.11 46.88 -3.14
C LEU A 32 2.03 45.76 -2.09
N GLU A 33 1.01 44.90 -2.18
CA GLU A 33 0.86 43.70 -1.34
C GLU A 33 1.65 42.49 -1.88
N GLY A 34 2.43 42.68 -2.94
CA GLY A 34 3.30 41.66 -3.51
C GLY A 34 2.60 40.66 -4.44
N TYR A 35 1.41 40.98 -4.97
CA TYR A 35 0.77 40.17 -6.02
C TYR A 35 1.35 40.46 -7.41
N ASP A 36 1.31 39.47 -8.30
CA ASP A 36 1.61 39.66 -9.72
C ASP A 36 0.32 40.03 -10.45
N VAL A 37 0.26 41.22 -11.03
CA VAL A 37 -0.99 41.82 -11.48
C VAL A 37 -0.90 42.25 -12.93
N ARG A 38 -1.88 41.83 -13.73
CA ARG A 38 -2.05 42.24 -15.12
C ARG A 38 -3.40 42.92 -15.30
N GLY A 39 -3.46 43.87 -16.21
CA GLY A 39 -4.68 44.59 -16.58
C GLY A 39 -5.15 44.24 -17.99
N ALA A 40 -6.46 44.24 -18.19
CA ALA A 40 -7.10 44.19 -19.50
C ALA A 40 -8.21 45.25 -19.55
N ILE A 41 -8.28 45.99 -20.66
CA ILE A 41 -9.24 47.09 -20.85
C ILE A 41 -10.49 46.69 -21.65
N SER A 42 -10.68 45.39 -21.90
CA SER A 42 -11.87 44.86 -22.54
C SER A 42 -12.03 43.37 -22.24
N GLY A 43 -13.28 42.87 -22.32
CA GLY A 43 -13.58 41.45 -22.15
C GLY A 43 -12.82 40.56 -23.15
N GLN A 44 -12.69 41.00 -24.41
CA GLN A 44 -11.97 40.25 -25.43
C GLN A 44 -10.46 40.15 -25.14
N MET A 45 -9.82 41.25 -24.72
CA MET A 45 -8.42 41.23 -24.29
C MET A 45 -8.22 40.33 -23.07
N ALA A 46 -9.16 40.35 -22.12
CA ALA A 46 -9.11 39.49 -20.95
C ALA A 46 -9.15 38.00 -21.34
N LEU A 47 -10.08 37.59 -22.20
CA LEU A 47 -10.20 36.20 -22.64
C LEU A 47 -8.91 35.71 -23.34
N MET A 48 -8.34 36.53 -24.23
CA MET A 48 -7.05 36.22 -24.89
C MET A 48 -5.91 36.10 -23.87
N GLY A 49 -5.84 37.03 -22.90
CA GLY A 49 -4.81 37.04 -21.87
C GLY A 49 -4.90 35.86 -20.91
N ILE A 50 -6.11 35.40 -20.59
CA ILE A 50 -6.36 34.23 -19.73
C ILE A 50 -5.96 32.93 -20.44
N GLU A 51 -6.21 32.82 -21.74
CA GLU A 51 -5.83 31.63 -22.51
C GLU A 51 -4.31 31.49 -22.62
N ALA A 52 -3.60 32.60 -22.84
CA ALA A 52 -2.14 32.62 -22.90
C ALA A 52 -1.51 32.32 -21.53
N GLU A 53 -2.03 32.93 -20.48
CA GLU A 53 -1.55 32.73 -19.12
C GLU A 53 -2.71 32.82 -18.11
N PRO A 54 -3.14 31.70 -17.50
CA PRO A 54 -4.26 31.71 -16.57
C PRO A 54 -3.91 32.40 -15.24
N PRO A 55 -4.72 33.38 -14.77
CA PRO A 55 -4.58 33.97 -13.45
C PRO A 55 -5.14 33.07 -12.34
N ASP A 56 -4.78 33.36 -11.10
CA ASP A 56 -5.30 32.68 -9.90
C ASP A 56 -6.60 33.32 -9.39
N VAL A 57 -6.83 34.62 -9.64
CA VAL A 57 -8.09 35.36 -9.40
C VAL A 57 -8.32 36.39 -10.50
N ILE A 58 -9.58 36.65 -10.84
CA ILE A 58 -9.98 37.72 -11.75
C ILE A 58 -10.82 38.76 -10.99
N LEU A 59 -10.45 40.03 -11.08
CA LEU A 59 -11.29 41.18 -10.75
C LEU A 59 -11.95 41.67 -12.04
N LEU A 60 -13.28 41.65 -12.10
CA LEU A 60 -14.02 41.87 -13.36
C LEU A 60 -15.08 42.93 -13.21
N ASP A 61 -14.96 44.03 -13.96
CA ASP A 61 -16.05 44.98 -14.11
C ASP A 61 -17.24 44.34 -14.85
N ILE A 62 -18.45 44.62 -14.37
CA ILE A 62 -19.68 44.19 -15.02
C ILE A 62 -19.97 45.09 -16.23
N MET A 63 -19.76 46.39 -16.08
CA MET A 63 -20.18 47.39 -17.06
C MET A 63 -19.01 47.69 -18.00
N MET A 64 -18.95 46.99 -19.13
CA MET A 64 -17.96 47.22 -20.18
C MET A 64 -18.63 47.28 -21.57
N PRO A 65 -18.09 48.07 -22.52
CA PRO A 65 -18.57 48.12 -23.89
C PRO A 65 -18.32 46.80 -24.63
N ASP A 66 -19.15 46.55 -25.64
CA ASP A 66 -19.15 45.38 -26.53
C ASP A 66 -19.44 44.02 -25.88
N MET A 67 -18.73 43.70 -24.78
CA MET A 67 -18.89 42.46 -24.01
C MET A 67 -18.88 42.79 -22.52
N ASN A 68 -20.00 42.54 -21.84
CA ASN A 68 -20.13 42.82 -20.42
C ASN A 68 -19.43 41.75 -19.55
N GLY A 69 -19.20 42.06 -18.28
CA GLY A 69 -18.52 41.12 -17.37
C GLY A 69 -19.26 39.80 -17.15
N TYR A 70 -20.58 39.78 -17.31
CA TYR A 70 -21.34 38.53 -17.19
C TYR A 70 -21.06 37.57 -18.35
N GLU A 71 -20.96 38.09 -19.57
CA GLU A 71 -20.62 37.30 -20.77
C GLU A 71 -19.20 36.73 -20.68
N VAL A 72 -18.24 37.54 -20.19
CA VAL A 72 -16.87 37.08 -19.90
C VAL A 72 -16.88 35.95 -18.86
N CYS A 73 -17.59 36.15 -17.75
CA CYS A 73 -17.69 35.16 -16.68
C CYS A 73 -18.28 33.84 -17.19
N GLN A 74 -19.40 33.90 -17.90
CA GLN A 74 -20.06 32.73 -18.47
C GLN A 74 -19.10 31.96 -19.40
N THR A 75 -18.43 32.66 -20.31
CA THR A 75 -17.44 32.06 -21.22
C THR A 75 -16.34 31.32 -20.45
N LEU A 76 -15.85 31.92 -19.36
CA LEU A 76 -14.82 31.31 -18.52
C LEU A 76 -15.33 30.12 -17.71
N LYS A 77 -16.59 30.13 -17.27
CA LYS A 77 -17.21 29.08 -16.46
C LYS A 77 -17.64 27.87 -17.30
N GLU A 78 -17.94 28.06 -18.58
CA GLU A 78 -18.23 26.97 -19.52
C GLU A 78 -16.97 26.19 -19.92
N ASN A 79 -15.80 26.83 -19.93
CA ASN A 79 -14.55 26.20 -20.33
C ASN A 79 -13.91 25.38 -19.16
N PRO A 80 -13.69 24.05 -19.32
CA PRO A 80 -13.10 23.20 -18.28
C PRO A 80 -11.73 23.66 -17.77
N LYS A 81 -10.95 24.36 -18.61
CA LYS A 81 -9.62 24.86 -18.26
C LYS A 81 -9.68 26.11 -17.39
N THR A 82 -10.75 26.91 -17.45
CA THR A 82 -10.83 28.21 -16.75
C THR A 82 -11.93 28.25 -15.70
N LYS A 83 -12.89 27.33 -15.71
CA LYS A 83 -14.07 27.35 -14.81
C LYS A 83 -13.76 27.41 -13.32
N HIS A 84 -12.58 26.91 -12.95
CA HIS A 84 -12.11 26.86 -11.57
C HIS A 84 -11.48 28.17 -11.08
N ILE A 85 -11.23 29.13 -11.98
CA ILE A 85 -10.67 30.44 -11.60
C ILE A 85 -11.78 31.24 -10.90
N PRO A 86 -11.55 31.72 -9.66
CA PRO A 86 -12.48 32.59 -8.96
C PRO A 86 -12.56 33.96 -9.65
N ILE A 87 -13.80 34.45 -9.82
CA ILE A 87 -14.09 35.75 -10.42
C ILE A 87 -14.77 36.59 -9.34
N ILE A 88 -14.17 37.74 -9.03
CA ILE A 88 -14.73 38.75 -8.14
C ILE A 88 -15.26 39.87 -9.03
N PHE A 89 -16.56 40.05 -9.01
CA PHE A 89 -17.18 41.14 -9.77
C PHE A 89 -16.95 42.48 -9.07
N ILE A 90 -16.76 43.54 -9.85
CA ILE A 90 -16.72 44.92 -9.38
C ILE A 90 -17.81 45.68 -10.12
N SER A 91 -18.75 46.32 -9.43
CA SER A 91 -19.84 47.08 -10.08
C SER A 91 -20.35 48.21 -9.20
N ALA A 92 -21.05 49.18 -9.79
CA ALA A 92 -21.74 50.23 -9.05
C ALA A 92 -22.88 49.66 -8.18
N LEU A 93 -23.28 50.44 -7.17
CA LEU A 93 -24.15 50.03 -6.06
C LEU A 93 -25.62 49.75 -6.44
N ASP A 94 -26.00 49.93 -7.71
CA ASP A 94 -27.38 50.25 -8.08
C ASP A 94 -28.30 49.05 -8.40
N ASP A 95 -27.90 47.80 -8.19
CA ASP A 95 -28.90 46.74 -8.13
C ASP A 95 -28.59 45.57 -7.19
N VAL A 96 -29.53 45.25 -6.30
CA VAL A 96 -29.51 44.01 -5.50
C VAL A 96 -29.59 42.80 -6.44
N PHE A 97 -30.22 42.96 -7.61
CA PHE A 97 -30.25 41.95 -8.66
C PHE A 97 -28.85 41.61 -9.23
N ASP A 98 -27.90 42.55 -9.21
CA ASP A 98 -26.56 42.32 -9.77
C ASP A 98 -25.73 41.34 -8.93
N LYS A 99 -25.91 41.35 -7.60
CA LYS A 99 -25.20 40.44 -6.69
C LYS A 99 -25.70 39.01 -6.84
N VAL A 100 -27.02 38.82 -6.85
CA VAL A 100 -27.61 37.49 -6.99
C VAL A 100 -27.23 36.89 -8.34
N LYS A 101 -27.38 37.67 -9.42
CA LYS A 101 -27.00 37.27 -10.77
C LYS A 101 -25.52 36.93 -10.87
N ALA A 102 -24.63 37.72 -10.25
CA ALA A 102 -23.20 37.47 -10.22
C ALA A 102 -22.84 36.09 -9.64
N PHE A 103 -23.51 35.66 -8.57
CA PHE A 103 -23.29 34.33 -8.00
C PHE A 103 -23.93 33.21 -8.84
N GLU A 104 -25.12 33.43 -9.40
CA GLU A 104 -25.84 32.44 -10.22
C GLU A 104 -25.05 32.02 -11.47
N ILE A 105 -24.36 32.96 -12.11
CA ILE A 105 -23.52 32.69 -13.29
C ILE A 105 -22.12 32.15 -12.93
N GLY A 106 -21.81 31.98 -11.64
CA GLY A 106 -20.55 31.37 -11.17
C GLY A 106 -19.48 32.35 -10.68
N GLY A 107 -19.83 33.60 -10.41
CA GLY A 107 -19.00 34.54 -9.65
C GLY A 107 -18.69 34.00 -8.26
N ALA A 108 -17.47 34.20 -7.80
CA ALA A 108 -17.00 33.73 -6.51
C ALA A 108 -17.20 34.79 -5.40
N ASP A 109 -17.19 36.07 -5.77
CA ASP A 109 -17.46 37.19 -4.87
C ASP A 109 -17.86 38.44 -5.65
N TYR A 110 -18.19 39.51 -4.93
CA TYR A 110 -18.59 40.79 -5.51
C TYR A 110 -18.12 41.97 -4.62
N ILE A 111 -17.72 43.07 -5.24
CA ILE A 111 -17.29 44.33 -4.62
C ILE A 111 -18.08 45.50 -5.22
N THR A 112 -18.67 46.34 -4.37
CA THR A 112 -19.38 47.57 -4.81
C THR A 112 -18.40 48.73 -5.03
N LYS A 113 -18.54 49.46 -6.14
CA LYS A 113 -17.94 50.79 -6.35
C LYS A 113 -18.80 51.86 -5.62
N PRO A 114 -18.19 52.85 -4.95
CA PRO A 114 -16.76 53.00 -4.69
C PRO A 114 -16.27 52.00 -3.62
N PHE A 115 -15.13 51.36 -3.87
CA PHE A 115 -14.57 50.34 -2.98
C PHE A 115 -13.51 50.90 -2.04
N GLN A 116 -13.36 50.26 -0.88
CA GLN A 116 -12.25 50.55 0.04
C GLN A 116 -11.09 49.58 -0.22
N GLN A 117 -9.85 50.09 -0.12
CA GLN A 117 -8.64 49.27 -0.32
C GLN A 117 -8.65 48.01 0.55
N ALA A 118 -9.00 48.15 1.83
CA ALA A 118 -9.08 47.03 2.77
C ALA A 118 -10.10 45.95 2.36
N GLU A 119 -11.22 46.35 1.71
CA GLU A 119 -12.22 45.41 1.22
C GLU A 119 -11.68 44.60 0.04
N VAL A 120 -11.06 45.26 -0.95
CA VAL A 120 -10.46 44.59 -2.12
C VAL A 120 -9.42 43.56 -1.66
N LEU A 121 -8.51 43.96 -0.78
CA LEU A 121 -7.45 43.09 -0.27
C LEU A 121 -8.01 41.88 0.47
N ALA A 122 -9.00 42.08 1.35
CA ALA A 122 -9.63 40.99 2.10
C ALA A 122 -10.31 39.98 1.17
N ARG A 123 -11.06 40.47 0.17
CA ARG A 123 -11.80 39.64 -0.80
C ARG A 123 -10.85 38.84 -1.68
N VAL A 124 -9.83 39.50 -2.25
CA VAL A 124 -8.81 38.84 -3.08
C VAL A 124 -8.06 37.77 -2.29
N LYS A 125 -7.58 38.10 -1.08
CA LYS A 125 -6.85 37.16 -0.22
C LYS A 125 -7.69 35.94 0.13
N ASN A 126 -8.98 36.12 0.43
CA ASN A 126 -9.89 35.01 0.69
C ASN A 126 -10.05 34.10 -0.52
N GLN A 127 -10.30 34.66 -1.71
CA GLN A 127 -10.50 33.87 -2.93
C GLN A 127 -9.22 33.14 -3.36
N LEU A 128 -8.05 33.78 -3.26
CA LEU A 128 -6.76 33.12 -3.48
C LEU A 128 -6.54 31.95 -2.52
N THR A 129 -6.86 32.14 -1.24
CA THR A 129 -6.72 31.08 -0.22
C THR A 129 -7.62 29.90 -0.55
N ILE A 130 -8.89 30.14 -0.90
CA ILE A 130 -9.85 29.10 -1.28
C ILE A 130 -9.36 28.34 -2.52
N ALA A 131 -8.94 29.06 -3.57
CA ALA A 131 -8.44 28.46 -4.80
C ALA A 131 -7.21 27.58 -4.54
N LEU A 132 -6.26 28.07 -3.73
CA LEU A 132 -5.06 27.33 -3.35
C LEU A 132 -5.40 26.05 -2.57
N LEU A 133 -6.30 26.14 -1.59
CA LEU A 133 -6.74 24.99 -0.79
C LEU A 133 -7.47 23.95 -1.65
N GLN A 134 -8.34 24.38 -2.56
CA GLN A 134 -9.01 23.49 -3.50
C GLN A 134 -8.00 22.78 -4.42
N ARG A 135 -6.99 23.50 -4.92
CA ARG A 135 -5.91 22.92 -5.74
C ARG A 135 -5.13 21.86 -4.95
N LYS A 136 -4.72 22.18 -3.72
CA LYS A 136 -4.00 21.25 -2.83
C LYS A 136 -4.84 20.01 -2.52
N LEU A 137 -6.14 20.18 -2.26
CA LEU A 137 -7.06 19.08 -1.98
C LEU A 137 -7.20 18.15 -3.18
N ARG A 138 -7.39 18.70 -4.39
CA ARG A 138 -7.44 17.90 -5.64
C ARG A 138 -6.16 17.11 -5.87
N GLN A 139 -5.01 17.74 -5.66
CA GLN A 139 -3.69 17.06 -5.78
C GLN A 139 -3.56 15.92 -4.77
N LYS A 140 -3.90 16.15 -3.50
CA LYS A 140 -3.87 15.11 -2.47
C LYS A 140 -4.84 13.97 -2.76
N ASN A 141 -6.05 14.26 -3.22
CA ASN A 141 -7.03 13.22 -3.57
C ASN A 141 -6.56 12.37 -4.74
N ALA A 142 -5.96 12.98 -5.77
CA ALA A 142 -5.38 12.24 -6.90
C ALA A 142 -4.22 11.33 -6.45
N LEU A 143 -3.36 11.82 -5.55
CA LEU A 143 -2.27 11.02 -4.98
C LEU A 143 -2.79 9.85 -4.14
N LEU A 144 -3.75 10.11 -3.26
CA LEU A 144 -4.37 9.08 -2.41
C LEU A 144 -5.06 8.00 -3.24
N GLN A 145 -5.75 8.39 -4.32
CA GLN A 145 -6.36 7.43 -5.25
C GLN A 145 -5.31 6.52 -5.89
N LYS A 146 -4.17 7.08 -6.33
CA LYS A 146 -3.07 6.28 -6.88
C LYS A 146 -2.48 5.31 -5.85
N GLN A 147 -2.28 5.76 -4.61
CA GLN A 147 -1.76 4.92 -3.53
C GLN A 147 -2.73 3.80 -3.16
N ASN A 148 -4.02 4.08 -3.08
CA ASN A 148 -5.04 3.07 -2.81
C ASN A 148 -5.09 2.00 -3.90
N GLN A 149 -4.99 2.40 -5.17
CA GLN A 149 -4.92 1.46 -6.29
C GLN A 149 -3.72 0.52 -6.16
N GLN A 150 -2.53 1.07 -5.88
CA GLN A 150 -1.32 0.27 -5.68
C GLN A 150 -1.43 -0.69 -4.49
N LEU A 151 -2.03 -0.24 -3.38
CA LEU A 151 -2.24 -1.09 -2.20
C LEU A 151 -3.20 -2.24 -2.49
N GLN A 152 -4.23 -2.01 -3.30
CA GLN A 152 -5.17 -3.05 -3.71
C GLN A 152 -4.48 -4.10 -4.59
N GLU A 153 -3.63 -3.68 -5.54
CA GLU A 153 -2.84 -4.59 -6.37
C GLU A 153 -1.91 -5.47 -5.54
N ILE A 154 -1.17 -4.87 -4.60
CA ILE A 154 -0.29 -5.62 -3.68
C ILE A 154 -1.08 -6.57 -2.78
N ALA A 155 -2.26 -6.15 -2.31
CA ALA A 155 -3.10 -6.99 -1.45
C ALA A 155 -3.63 -8.21 -2.19
N GLU A 156 -3.96 -8.09 -3.47
CA GLU A 156 -4.42 -9.22 -4.29
C GLU A 156 -3.28 -10.19 -4.56
N GLU A 157 -2.12 -9.70 -5.00
CA GLU A 157 -0.92 -10.53 -5.21
C GLU A 157 -0.53 -11.31 -3.94
N ARG A 158 -0.59 -10.63 -2.77
CA ARG A 158 -0.34 -11.29 -1.49
C ARG A 158 -1.38 -12.36 -1.17
N ARG A 159 -2.65 -12.14 -1.49
CA ARG A 159 -3.71 -13.12 -1.23
C ARG A 159 -3.50 -14.38 -2.06
N GLU A 160 -3.18 -14.24 -3.34
CA GLU A 160 -2.87 -15.35 -4.24
C GLU A 160 -1.65 -16.12 -3.75
N LEU A 161 -0.58 -15.42 -3.37
CA LEU A 161 0.62 -16.04 -2.82
C LEU A 161 0.33 -16.82 -1.54
N VAL A 162 -0.44 -16.26 -0.60
CA VAL A 162 -0.83 -16.94 0.64
C VAL A 162 -1.66 -18.19 0.35
N ALA A 163 -2.63 -18.11 -0.56
CA ALA A 163 -3.44 -19.25 -0.96
C ALA A 163 -2.57 -20.36 -1.59
N SER A 164 -1.63 -19.99 -2.46
CA SER A 164 -0.69 -20.94 -3.07
C SER A 164 0.21 -21.60 -2.02
N LEU A 165 0.73 -20.84 -1.05
CA LEU A 165 1.56 -21.37 0.02
C LEU A 165 0.77 -22.34 0.92
N GLN A 166 -0.47 -21.98 1.27
CA GLN A 166 -1.35 -22.85 2.05
C GLN A 166 -1.67 -24.15 1.31
N ALA A 167 -1.99 -24.08 0.02
CA ALA A 167 -2.23 -25.27 -0.80
C ALA A 167 -1.00 -26.18 -0.86
N ALA A 168 0.19 -25.61 -1.08
CA ALA A 168 1.43 -26.38 -1.10
C ALA A 168 1.75 -27.01 0.27
N GLN A 169 1.49 -26.29 1.37
CA GLN A 169 1.70 -26.79 2.73
C GLN A 169 0.74 -27.95 3.06
N GLU A 170 -0.53 -27.84 2.66
CA GLU A 170 -1.51 -28.91 2.86
C GLU A 170 -1.17 -30.15 2.02
N GLN A 171 -0.77 -29.96 0.77
CA GLN A 171 -0.29 -31.04 -0.09
C GLN A 171 0.91 -31.77 0.55
N TYR A 172 1.88 -31.03 1.09
CA TYR A 172 3.02 -31.62 1.81
C TYR A 172 2.57 -32.40 3.05
N ARG A 173 1.64 -31.83 3.84
CA ARG A 173 1.12 -32.48 5.05
C ARG A 173 0.43 -33.80 4.72
N GLN A 174 -0.42 -33.81 3.70
CA GLN A 174 -1.11 -35.03 3.25
C GLN A 174 -0.11 -36.09 2.79
N MET A 175 0.86 -35.72 1.93
CA MET A 175 1.89 -36.65 1.48
C MET A 175 2.72 -37.22 2.63
N PHE A 176 3.00 -36.42 3.66
CA PHE A 176 3.76 -36.83 4.84
C PHE A 176 2.96 -37.77 5.74
N GLU A 177 1.72 -37.40 6.10
CA GLU A 177 0.89 -38.14 7.05
C GLU A 177 0.27 -39.42 6.47
N GLU A 178 -0.09 -39.41 5.18
CA GLU A 178 -0.69 -40.56 4.51
C GLU A 178 0.35 -41.50 3.89
N ALA A 179 1.64 -41.19 4.00
CA ALA A 179 2.69 -42.08 3.54
C ALA A 179 2.58 -43.44 4.26
N VAL A 180 2.66 -44.52 3.48
CA VAL A 180 2.62 -45.89 4.01
C VAL A 180 3.93 -46.25 4.75
N VAL A 181 5.01 -45.53 4.47
CA VAL A 181 6.30 -45.67 5.14
C VAL A 181 6.37 -44.73 6.33
N GLY A 182 7.03 -45.17 7.40
CA GLY A 182 7.35 -44.28 8.51
C GLY A 182 8.38 -43.25 8.08
N ILE A 183 8.08 -41.95 8.18
CA ILE A 183 8.99 -40.85 7.83
C ILE A 183 9.34 -40.11 9.11
N TYR A 184 10.62 -39.73 9.24
CA TYR A 184 11.08 -39.00 10.41
C TYR A 184 12.14 -37.94 10.14
N GLN A 185 12.27 -37.03 11.11
CA GLN A 185 13.46 -36.23 11.35
C GLN A 185 13.89 -36.38 12.82
N SER A 186 15.18 -36.56 13.03
CA SER A 186 15.77 -36.73 14.36
C SER A 186 17.00 -35.84 14.56
N SER A 187 17.26 -35.45 15.80
CA SER A 187 18.48 -34.74 16.15
C SER A 187 19.73 -35.62 15.90
N PRO A 188 20.94 -35.04 15.86
CA PRO A 188 22.18 -35.80 15.76
C PRO A 188 22.38 -36.86 16.86
N GLU A 189 21.76 -36.66 18.03
CA GLU A 189 21.80 -37.55 19.19
C GLU A 189 20.85 -38.75 19.06
N GLY A 190 19.91 -38.68 18.11
CA GLY A 190 18.91 -39.70 17.81
C GLY A 190 17.53 -39.44 18.39
N VAL A 191 17.24 -38.21 18.81
CA VAL A 191 15.92 -37.82 19.34
C VAL A 191 14.99 -37.44 18.20
N TYR A 192 13.84 -38.11 18.09
CA TYR A 192 12.84 -37.80 17.08
C TYR A 192 12.09 -36.51 17.42
N PHE A 193 12.04 -35.56 16.50
CA PHE A 193 11.28 -34.31 16.67
C PHE A 193 10.24 -34.08 15.57
N LYS A 194 10.22 -34.95 14.56
CA LYS A 194 9.18 -34.98 13.53
C LYS A 194 8.99 -36.42 13.08
N VAL A 195 7.77 -36.91 13.14
CA VAL A 195 7.39 -38.28 12.75
C VAL A 195 6.02 -38.22 12.07
N ASN A 196 5.75 -39.12 11.13
CA ASN A 196 4.41 -39.28 10.57
C ASN A 196 3.64 -40.42 11.27
N ASN A 197 2.33 -40.49 11.01
CA ASN A 197 1.46 -41.52 11.59
C ASN A 197 1.90 -42.96 11.27
N ALA A 198 2.46 -43.23 10.09
CA ALA A 198 2.94 -44.57 9.78
C ALA A 198 4.12 -44.99 10.67
N LEU A 199 5.04 -44.08 10.96
CA LEU A 199 6.14 -44.35 11.89
C LEU A 199 5.59 -44.62 13.28
N ALA A 200 4.69 -43.77 13.79
CA ALA A 200 4.07 -43.94 15.09
C ALA A 200 3.46 -45.33 15.27
N ARG A 201 2.71 -45.80 14.28
CA ARG A 201 2.11 -47.14 14.30
C ARG A 201 3.15 -48.26 14.27
N ILE A 202 4.24 -48.13 13.51
CA ILE A 202 5.35 -49.12 13.51
C ILE A 202 5.89 -49.30 14.94
N TYR A 203 6.01 -48.21 15.69
CA TYR A 203 6.51 -48.17 17.07
C TYR A 203 5.41 -48.39 18.13
N GLY A 204 4.18 -48.66 17.74
CA GLY A 204 3.08 -49.02 18.65
C GLY A 204 2.31 -47.84 19.26
N TYR A 205 2.48 -46.62 18.73
CA TYR A 205 1.72 -45.43 19.12
C TYR A 205 0.45 -45.26 18.26
N ALA A 206 -0.54 -44.53 18.78
CA ALA A 206 -1.81 -44.30 18.07
C ALA A 206 -1.63 -43.42 16.82
N ASP A 207 -0.89 -42.32 16.99
CA ASP A 207 -0.57 -41.34 15.96
C ASP A 207 0.74 -40.60 16.32
N ALA A 208 1.17 -39.69 15.43
CA ALA A 208 2.39 -38.92 15.62
C ALA A 208 2.34 -37.99 16.85
N GLU A 209 1.16 -37.47 17.21
CA GLU A 209 0.99 -36.59 18.37
C GLU A 209 1.17 -37.37 19.67
N ASP A 210 0.57 -38.55 19.77
CA ASP A 210 0.71 -39.49 20.90
C ASP A 210 2.18 -39.84 21.17
N TRP A 211 2.94 -40.14 20.12
CA TRP A 211 4.37 -40.41 20.27
C TRP A 211 5.17 -39.19 20.73
N LEU A 212 4.98 -38.03 20.08
CA LEU A 212 5.72 -36.82 20.45
C LEU A 212 5.34 -36.29 21.84
N ALA A 213 4.18 -36.68 22.39
CA ALA A 213 3.82 -36.39 23.78
C ALA A 213 4.54 -37.28 24.80
N ASP A 214 4.99 -38.48 24.42
CA ASP A 214 5.71 -39.43 25.27
C ASP A 214 7.21 -39.10 25.36
N ILE A 215 7.52 -38.01 26.06
CA ILE A 215 8.88 -37.45 26.22
C ILE A 215 9.88 -38.45 26.81
N GLU A 216 9.43 -39.42 27.60
CA GLU A 216 10.32 -40.42 28.20
C GLU A 216 10.79 -41.47 27.20
N HIS A 217 9.91 -41.94 26.30
CA HIS A 217 10.26 -42.98 25.34
C HIS A 217 10.84 -42.42 24.03
N HIS A 218 10.37 -41.27 23.51
CA HIS A 218 10.88 -40.76 22.23
C HIS A 218 12.25 -40.06 22.33
N ASN A 219 12.66 -39.67 23.54
CA ASN A 219 14.02 -39.20 23.82
C ASN A 219 15.03 -40.35 23.97
N GLN A 220 14.55 -41.59 24.05
CA GLN A 220 15.41 -42.76 24.08
C GLN A 220 15.60 -43.31 22.67
N ARG A 221 16.80 -43.84 22.41
CA ARG A 221 17.05 -44.56 21.16
C ARG A 221 16.25 -45.85 21.20
N PRO A 222 15.42 -46.14 20.18
CA PRO A 222 14.51 -47.27 20.27
C PRO A 222 15.20 -48.62 19.98
N TYR A 223 16.52 -48.66 19.79
CA TYR A 223 17.25 -49.89 19.49
C TYR A 223 17.30 -50.83 20.69
N VAL A 224 17.04 -52.12 20.44
CA VAL A 224 17.20 -53.19 21.44
C VAL A 224 18.69 -53.49 21.72
N ASP A 225 19.55 -53.24 20.73
CA ASP A 225 20.99 -53.47 20.79
C ASP A 225 21.74 -52.18 20.43
N ASP A 226 22.58 -51.71 21.37
CA ASP A 226 23.46 -50.54 21.22
C ASP A 226 24.36 -50.61 19.97
N SER A 227 24.67 -51.81 19.48
CA SER A 227 25.45 -51.99 18.24
C SER A 227 24.74 -51.44 17.00
N SER A 228 23.41 -51.35 17.03
CA SER A 228 22.60 -50.86 15.89
C SER A 228 22.84 -49.38 15.64
N TRP A 229 22.91 -48.57 16.70
CA TRP A 229 23.25 -47.15 16.59
C TRP A 229 24.69 -46.94 16.11
N GLN A 230 25.63 -47.77 16.55
CA GLN A 230 27.01 -47.71 16.06
C GLN A 230 27.08 -48.01 14.56
N LYS A 231 26.32 -49.00 14.07
CA LYS A 231 26.20 -49.30 12.63
C LYS A 231 25.57 -48.15 11.85
N PHE A 232 24.54 -47.51 12.42
CA PHE A 232 23.93 -46.30 11.86
C PHE A 232 24.99 -45.21 11.66
N GLN A 233 25.73 -44.84 12.71
CA GLN A 233 26.76 -43.81 12.63
C GLN A 233 27.92 -44.19 11.72
N GLN A 234 28.34 -45.46 11.73
CA GLN A 234 29.40 -45.95 10.86
C GLN A 234 28.99 -45.84 9.38
N GLN A 235 27.74 -46.17 9.02
CA GLN A 235 27.26 -46.00 7.65
C GLN A 235 27.23 -44.53 7.24
N ILE A 236 26.78 -43.62 8.11
CA ILE A 236 26.85 -42.17 7.86
C ILE A 236 28.30 -41.71 7.62
N GLN A 237 29.25 -42.12 8.47
CA GLN A 237 30.65 -41.72 8.34
C GLN A 237 31.33 -42.27 7.08
N THR A 238 31.04 -43.53 6.73
CA THR A 238 31.72 -44.21 5.62
C THR A 238 31.06 -44.00 4.26
N ARG A 239 29.73 -43.83 4.22
CA ARG A 239 28.95 -43.78 2.98
C ARG A 239 28.16 -42.48 2.81
N GLY A 240 28.10 -41.63 3.83
CA GLY A 240 27.30 -40.40 3.84
C GLY A 240 25.79 -40.59 3.99
N VAL A 241 25.31 -41.84 4.01
CA VAL A 241 23.89 -42.21 4.14
C VAL A 241 23.77 -43.58 4.81
N VAL A 242 22.67 -43.81 5.52
CA VAL A 242 22.24 -45.13 5.99
C VAL A 242 21.32 -45.75 4.95
N ARG A 243 21.59 -47.00 4.56
CA ARG A 243 20.75 -47.73 3.61
C ARG A 243 20.50 -49.15 4.10
N ASN A 244 19.24 -49.54 4.06
CA ASN A 244 18.76 -50.89 4.36
C ASN A 244 19.31 -51.42 5.70
N LEU A 245 19.41 -50.56 6.72
CA LEU A 245 19.90 -50.97 8.03
C LEU A 245 18.76 -51.70 8.75
N VAL A 246 18.93 -53.00 8.93
CA VAL A 246 17.94 -53.84 9.62
C VAL A 246 18.30 -53.89 11.10
N SER A 247 17.36 -53.45 11.94
CA SER A 247 17.55 -53.27 13.37
C SER A 247 16.33 -53.79 14.14
N LYS A 248 16.55 -54.30 15.36
CA LYS A 248 15.47 -54.62 16.30
C LYS A 248 15.20 -53.41 17.17
N VAL A 249 13.93 -53.03 17.30
CA VAL A 249 13.51 -51.87 18.09
C VAL A 249 12.39 -52.22 19.06
N TYR A 250 12.36 -51.52 20.20
CA TYR A 250 11.25 -51.57 21.14
C TYR A 250 10.07 -50.73 20.65
N ARG A 251 8.86 -51.26 20.84
CA ARG A 251 7.61 -50.53 20.74
C ARG A 251 7.24 -49.90 22.09
N ALA A 252 6.26 -49.00 22.08
CA ALA A 252 5.71 -48.36 23.29
C ALA A 252 5.24 -49.39 24.33
N ASP A 253 4.67 -50.52 23.89
CA ASP A 253 4.23 -51.63 24.76
C ASP A 253 5.37 -52.58 25.18
N GLN A 254 6.63 -52.20 24.94
CA GLN A 254 7.85 -52.97 25.20
C GLN A 254 8.00 -54.25 24.36
N THR A 255 7.12 -54.48 23.37
CA THR A 255 7.32 -55.57 22.40
C THR A 255 8.43 -55.21 21.42
N ILE A 256 9.03 -56.22 20.79
CA ILE A 256 10.13 -56.02 19.83
C ILE A 256 9.61 -56.22 18.41
N THR A 257 9.90 -55.26 17.53
CA THR A 257 9.74 -55.42 16.09
C THR A 257 11.07 -55.28 15.35
N THR A 258 11.12 -55.76 14.11
CA THR A 258 12.28 -55.60 13.23
C THR A 258 11.94 -54.54 12.19
N ILE A 259 12.79 -53.54 12.09
CA ILE A 259 12.65 -52.47 11.12
C ILE A 259 13.81 -52.47 10.13
N CYS A 260 13.57 -51.85 8.98
CA CYS A 260 14.58 -51.50 8.00
C CYS A 260 14.55 -49.98 7.83
N GLU A 261 15.67 -49.32 8.11
CA GLU A 261 15.78 -47.86 8.02
C GLU A 261 16.74 -47.40 6.93
N CYS A 262 16.40 -46.28 6.31
CA CYS A 262 17.29 -45.49 5.48
C CYS A 262 17.26 -44.05 5.97
N ALA A 263 18.42 -43.42 6.08
CA ALA A 263 18.53 -42.07 6.58
C ALA A 263 19.67 -41.32 5.88
N ARG A 264 19.55 -40.00 5.84
CA ARG A 264 20.61 -39.10 5.36
C ARG A 264 20.81 -37.95 6.34
N PRO A 265 22.04 -37.42 6.44
CA PRO A 265 22.30 -36.21 7.20
C PRO A 265 21.83 -34.99 6.40
N VAL A 266 21.17 -34.06 7.07
CA VAL A 266 20.90 -32.72 6.56
C VAL A 266 21.85 -31.75 7.23
N LYS A 267 22.53 -30.94 6.42
CA LYS A 267 23.58 -30.02 6.85
C LYS A 267 23.22 -28.58 6.49
N SER A 268 23.75 -27.62 7.26
CA SER A 268 23.70 -26.20 6.91
C SER A 268 24.57 -25.89 5.68
N GLU A 269 24.47 -24.67 5.14
CA GLU A 269 25.35 -24.19 4.06
C GLU A 269 26.84 -24.25 4.46
N ASP A 270 27.15 -24.05 5.74
CA ASP A 270 28.50 -24.14 6.30
C ASP A 270 28.97 -25.59 6.56
N GLY A 271 28.14 -26.59 6.23
CA GLY A 271 28.47 -28.01 6.36
C GLY A 271 28.27 -28.62 7.75
N GLN A 272 27.73 -27.87 8.72
CA GLN A 272 27.39 -28.38 10.05
C GLN A 272 26.19 -29.33 9.97
N LEU A 273 26.24 -30.48 10.66
CA LEU A 273 25.11 -31.39 10.78
C LEU A 273 23.97 -30.75 11.58
N LEU A 274 22.79 -30.67 10.98
CA LEU A 274 21.58 -30.13 11.64
C LEU A 274 20.72 -31.24 12.21
N TYR A 275 20.36 -32.23 11.38
CA TYR A 275 19.51 -33.35 11.75
C TYR A 275 19.69 -34.53 10.79
N TYR A 276 19.14 -35.68 11.14
CA TYR A 276 18.93 -36.80 10.21
C TYR A 276 17.49 -36.81 9.75
N GLU A 277 17.26 -37.15 8.49
CA GLU A 277 15.93 -37.48 7.99
C GLU A 277 15.96 -38.84 7.31
N GLY A 278 14.86 -39.56 7.40
CA GLY A 278 14.84 -40.92 6.92
C GLY A 278 13.45 -41.51 6.83
N PHE A 279 13.44 -42.75 6.38
CA PHE A 279 12.25 -43.56 6.31
C PHE A 279 12.50 -44.95 6.87
N VAL A 280 11.46 -45.53 7.47
CA VAL A 280 11.48 -46.80 8.18
C VAL A 280 10.34 -47.67 7.70
N PHE A 281 10.65 -48.93 7.44
CA PHE A 281 9.68 -49.97 7.15
C PHE A 281 9.73 -51.04 8.22
N GLU A 282 8.58 -51.58 8.59
CA GLU A 282 8.55 -52.84 9.33
C GLU A 282 8.94 -54.00 8.39
N VAL A 283 9.85 -54.87 8.86
CA VAL A 283 10.25 -56.07 8.14
C VAL A 283 9.36 -57.21 8.62
N PRO A 284 8.50 -57.78 7.75
CA PRO A 284 7.66 -58.91 8.14
C PRO A 284 8.53 -60.07 8.63
N THR A 285 8.22 -60.62 9.79
CA THR A 285 8.76 -61.91 10.22
C THR A 285 8.29 -62.96 9.22
N ARG A 286 9.20 -63.48 8.38
CA ARG A 286 8.92 -64.68 7.57
C ARG A 286 8.64 -65.82 8.55
N ASN A 287 7.37 -66.20 8.68
CA ASN A 287 7.03 -67.48 9.31
C ASN A 287 7.60 -68.59 8.41
N PRO A 288 8.37 -69.54 8.96
CA PRO A 288 8.91 -70.67 8.20
C PRO A 288 7.81 -71.57 7.63
#